data_AF-A0A3L7SMV6-F1
#
_entry.id   AF-A0A3L7SMV6-F1
#
_cell.length_a   1.000
_cell.length_b   1.000
_cell.length_c   1.000
_cell.angle_alpha   90.00
_cell.angle_beta   90.00
_cell.angle_gamma   90.00
#
_symmetry.space_group_name_H-M   'P 1'
#
loop_
_entity.id
_entity.type
_entity.pdbx_description
1 polymer ?
#
loop_
_entity_poly.entity_id
_entity_poly.type
_entity_poly.pdbx_seq_one_letter_code
_entity_poly.pdbx_strand_id
1 'polypeptide(L)'
;RLGPIGKVLGMIPGMGQLKELVGDADLDKDMGRLFGIIDSMTPQERRNPNKVIDQQRRRRIATGAGVELQEVSDLVKQFDGMSAMMKGMAGMGMRERVQQMQAMQGQMANPGMRLGKPKGDTGRRLTADERRKQKKQREKDLRRKRRGD
;
A
#
# COMPACT_ATOMS: atom_id res chain seq x y z
N ARG A 1 -17.52 -24.82 1.17
CA ARG A 1 -17.14 -24.53 -0.22
C ARG A 1 -17.79 -23.21 -0.59
N LEU A 2 -17.01 -22.16 -0.81
CA LEU A 2 -17.50 -20.94 -1.44
C LEU A 2 -17.99 -21.36 -2.84
N GLY A 3 -19.17 -20.89 -3.27
CA GLY A 3 -19.70 -21.21 -4.60
C GLY A 3 -18.75 -20.73 -5.71
N PRO A 4 -18.96 -21.12 -6.98
CA PRO A 4 -18.05 -20.76 -8.07
C PRO A 4 -17.93 -19.23 -8.12
N ILE A 5 -16.77 -18.71 -7.73
CA ILE A 5 -16.51 -17.28 -7.59
C ILE A 5 -16.73 -16.56 -8.93
N GLY A 6 -16.59 -17.28 -10.05
CA GLY A 6 -16.97 -16.85 -11.39
C GLY A 6 -18.43 -16.40 -11.57
N LYS A 7 -19.37 -16.82 -10.70
CA LYS A 7 -20.75 -16.29 -10.68
C LYS A 7 -20.83 -14.94 -9.97
N VAL A 8 -20.07 -14.72 -8.91
CA VAL A 8 -20.08 -13.45 -8.15
C VAL A 8 -19.33 -12.37 -8.94
N LEU A 9 -18.19 -12.71 -9.54
CA LEU A 9 -17.44 -11.84 -10.44
C LEU A 9 -18.25 -11.43 -11.67
N GLY A 10 -19.12 -12.32 -12.16
CA GLY A 10 -20.04 -12.04 -13.29
C GLY A 10 -21.17 -11.04 -12.97
N MET A 11 -21.40 -10.70 -11.70
CA MET A 11 -22.41 -9.72 -11.28
C MET A 11 -21.84 -8.31 -11.05
N ILE A 12 -20.52 -8.13 -11.15
CA ILE A 12 -19.86 -6.82 -11.04
C ILE A 12 -19.88 -6.16 -12.43
N PRO A 13 -20.62 -5.05 -12.62
CA PRO A 13 -20.66 -4.34 -13.89
C PRO A 13 -19.24 -3.85 -14.26
N GLY A 14 -18.78 -4.19 -15.46
CA GLY A 14 -17.45 -3.83 -15.97
C GLY A 14 -16.36 -4.90 -15.86
N MET A 15 -16.60 -6.04 -15.20
CA MET A 15 -15.61 -7.15 -15.10
C MET A 15 -15.86 -8.33 -16.06
N GLY A 16 -16.86 -8.26 -16.94
CA GLY A 16 -17.20 -9.34 -17.88
C GLY A 16 -16.03 -9.80 -18.78
N GLN A 17 -15.22 -8.84 -19.28
CA GLN A 17 -14.04 -9.15 -20.11
C GLN A 17 -12.84 -9.66 -19.28
N LEU A 18 -12.74 -9.28 -18.00
CA LEU A 18 -11.67 -9.75 -17.11
C LEU A 18 -11.86 -11.23 -16.76
N LYS A 19 -13.12 -11.69 -16.68
CA LYS A 19 -13.46 -13.10 -16.47
C LYS A 19 -12.95 -14.00 -17.60
N GLU A 20 -13.07 -13.57 -18.85
CA GLU A 20 -12.56 -14.32 -20.01
C GLU A 20 -11.03 -14.35 -20.06
N LEU A 21 -10.37 -13.28 -19.62
CA LEU A 21 -8.90 -13.18 -19.58
C LEU A 21 -8.26 -13.96 -18.43
N VAL A 22 -8.92 -14.03 -17.27
CA VAL A 22 -8.34 -14.62 -16.05
C VAL A 22 -8.68 -16.10 -15.90
N GLY A 23 -9.76 -16.59 -16.54
CA GLY A 23 -10.14 -18.00 -16.52
C GLY A 23 -10.48 -18.53 -15.13
N ASP A 24 -11.72 -18.98 -14.92
CA ASP A 24 -12.17 -19.51 -13.60
C ASP A 24 -11.27 -20.64 -13.04
N ALA A 25 -10.47 -21.31 -13.88
CA ALA A 25 -9.63 -22.44 -13.51
C ALA A 25 -8.35 -22.10 -12.70
N ASP A 26 -7.80 -20.88 -12.84
CA ASP A 26 -6.57 -20.50 -12.14
C ASP A 26 -6.86 -19.87 -10.77
N LEU A 27 -8.00 -19.18 -10.63
CA LEU A 27 -8.41 -18.55 -9.37
C LEU A 27 -8.63 -19.55 -8.23
N ASP A 28 -9.27 -20.69 -8.50
CA ASP A 28 -9.52 -21.71 -7.48
C ASP A 28 -8.20 -22.35 -6.99
N LYS A 29 -7.23 -22.54 -7.89
CA LYS A 29 -5.90 -23.08 -7.55
C LYS A 29 -5.06 -22.06 -6.78
N ASP A 30 -5.09 -20.80 -7.19
CA ASP A 30 -4.41 -19.70 -6.49
C ASP A 30 -4.95 -19.51 -5.09
N MET A 31 -6.28 -19.55 -4.93
CA MET A 31 -6.93 -19.52 -3.62
C MET A 31 -6.50 -20.72 -2.77
N GLY A 32 -6.49 -21.93 -3.33
CA GLY A 32 -6.04 -23.14 -2.65
C GLY A 32 -4.59 -23.03 -2.15
N ARG A 33 -3.68 -22.53 -2.98
CA ARG A 33 -2.28 -22.25 -2.58
C ARG A 33 -2.22 -21.23 -1.46
N LEU A 34 -2.98 -20.14 -1.56
CA LEU A 34 -2.99 -19.08 -0.57
C LEU A 34 -3.50 -19.58 0.80
N PHE A 35 -4.57 -20.39 0.81
CA PHE A 35 -5.05 -21.06 2.02
C PHE A 35 -4.01 -22.03 2.58
N GLY A 36 -3.36 -22.84 1.73
CA GLY A 36 -2.30 -23.76 2.16
C GLY A 36 -1.10 -23.06 2.83
N ILE A 37 -0.68 -21.91 2.27
CA ILE A 37 0.38 -21.06 2.85
C ILE A 37 -0.05 -20.53 4.21
N ILE A 38 -1.24 -19.95 4.30
CA ILE A 38 -1.79 -19.39 5.54
C ILE A 38 -1.93 -20.50 6.58
N ASP A 39 -2.40 -21.69 6.20
CA ASP A 39 -2.61 -22.82 7.09
C ASP A 39 -1.32 -23.40 7.67
N SER A 40 -0.21 -23.27 6.92
CA SER A 40 1.15 -23.63 7.38
C SER A 40 1.78 -22.61 8.34
N MET A 41 1.11 -21.48 8.61
CA MET A 41 1.56 -20.47 9.58
C MET A 41 1.02 -20.73 10.99
N THR A 42 1.85 -20.44 11.98
CA THR A 42 1.47 -20.39 13.39
C THR A 42 0.59 -19.16 13.69
N PRO A 43 -0.20 -19.15 14.78
CA PRO A 43 -1.04 -18.01 15.15
C PRO A 43 -0.26 -16.70 15.34
N GLN A 44 0.99 -16.78 15.82
CA GLN A 44 1.86 -15.61 15.99
C GLN A 44 2.29 -15.03 14.64
N GLU A 45 2.65 -15.89 13.69
CA GLU A 45 3.04 -15.50 12.34
C GLU A 45 1.86 -14.88 11.57
N ARG A 46 0.64 -15.40 11.73
CA ARG A 46 -0.56 -14.81 11.10
C ARG A 46 -0.90 -13.41 11.59
N ARG A 47 -0.67 -13.13 12.88
CA ARG A 47 -0.95 -11.80 13.48
C ARG A 47 0.00 -10.74 12.95
N ASN A 48 1.28 -11.07 12.81
CA ASN A 48 2.31 -10.14 12.36
C ASN A 48 3.30 -10.81 11.38
N PRO A 49 2.88 -11.07 10.13
CA PRO A 49 3.70 -11.77 9.14
C PRO A 49 5.06 -11.11 8.91
N ASN A 50 5.08 -9.79 8.69
CA ASN A 50 6.32 -9.05 8.39
C ASN A 50 7.33 -9.06 9.55
N LYS A 51 6.86 -9.01 10.81
CA LYS A 51 7.75 -8.93 11.97
C LYS A 51 8.28 -10.28 12.45
N VAL A 52 7.51 -11.35 12.24
CA VAL A 52 7.79 -12.66 12.82
C VAL A 52 8.39 -13.63 11.79
N ILE A 53 8.06 -13.48 10.51
CA ILE A 53 8.47 -14.43 9.46
C ILE A 53 9.88 -14.10 8.92
N ASP A 54 10.87 -14.71 9.56
CA ASP A 54 12.27 -14.78 9.09
C ASP A 54 12.45 -15.79 7.93
N GLN A 55 13.67 -15.88 7.38
CA GLN A 55 13.97 -16.76 6.24
C GLN A 55 13.79 -18.25 6.57
N GLN A 56 14.05 -18.68 7.80
CA GLN A 56 13.90 -20.08 8.21
C GLN A 56 12.41 -20.45 8.28
N ARG A 57 11.58 -19.56 8.82
CA ARG A 57 10.12 -19.71 8.87
C ARG A 57 9.52 -19.72 7.48
N ARG A 58 10.01 -18.89 6.54
CA ARG A 58 9.57 -18.94 5.14
C ARG A 58 9.81 -20.33 4.53
N ARG A 59 10.98 -20.94 4.78
CA ARG A 59 11.29 -22.29 4.30
C ARG A 59 10.36 -23.34 4.92
N ARG A 60 10.07 -23.24 6.21
CA ARG A 60 9.11 -24.13 6.90
C ARG A 60 7.69 -23.99 6.33
N ILE A 61 7.23 -22.77 6.10
CA ILE A 61 5.89 -22.50 5.55
C ILE A 61 5.81 -23.01 4.11
N ALA A 62 6.83 -22.74 3.29
CA ALA A 62 6.89 -23.19 1.90
C ALA A 62 6.85 -24.72 1.79
N THR A 63 7.63 -25.42 2.62
CA THR A 63 7.64 -26.89 2.67
C THR A 63 6.33 -27.47 3.21
N GLY A 64 5.70 -26.83 4.21
CA GLY A 64 4.40 -27.24 4.73
C GLY A 64 3.24 -27.04 3.76
N ALA A 65 3.31 -26.00 2.92
CA ALA A 65 2.28 -25.68 1.94
C ALA A 65 2.55 -26.29 0.54
N GLY A 66 3.74 -26.86 0.31
CA GLY A 66 4.13 -27.41 -1.00
C GLY A 66 4.33 -26.35 -2.08
N VAL A 67 4.78 -25.16 -1.70
CA VAL A 67 4.97 -24.00 -2.60
C VAL A 67 6.43 -23.54 -2.64
N GLU A 68 6.74 -22.66 -3.60
CA GLU A 68 8.04 -22.01 -3.67
C GLU A 68 8.27 -21.02 -2.51
N LEU A 69 9.54 -20.83 -2.13
CA LEU A 69 9.91 -19.86 -1.09
C LEU A 69 9.52 -18.42 -1.48
N GLN A 70 9.52 -18.12 -2.78
CA GLN A 70 9.18 -16.80 -3.30
C GLN A 70 7.70 -16.48 -3.12
N GLU A 71 6.81 -17.46 -3.29
CA GLU A 71 5.37 -17.27 -3.12
C GLU A 71 5.05 -16.81 -1.68
N VAL A 72 5.68 -17.44 -0.68
CA VAL A 72 5.55 -17.02 0.72
C VAL A 72 6.11 -15.62 0.93
N SER A 73 7.23 -15.30 0.29
CA SER A 73 7.87 -13.99 0.39
C SER A 73 7.00 -12.87 -0.19
N ASP A 74 6.37 -13.11 -1.33
CA ASP A 74 5.53 -12.13 -2.00
C ASP A 74 4.21 -11.93 -1.26
N LEU A 75 3.63 -12.99 -0.69
CA LEU A 75 2.46 -12.87 0.19
C LEU A 75 2.75 -11.95 1.39
N VAL A 76 3.90 -12.11 2.03
CA VAL A 76 4.31 -11.27 3.17
C VAL A 76 4.49 -9.81 2.76
N LYS A 77 5.06 -9.55 1.57
CA LYS A 77 5.19 -8.17 1.04
C LYS A 77 3.83 -7.55 0.72
N GLN A 78 2.94 -8.30 0.07
CA GLN A 78 1.58 -7.84 -0.25
C GLN A 78 0.79 -7.51 1.01
N PHE A 79 0.92 -8.34 2.06
CA PHE A 79 0.33 -8.07 3.36
C PHE A 79 0.83 -6.76 3.97
N ASP A 80 2.12 -6.44 3.88
CA ASP A 80 2.65 -5.22 4.47
C ASP A 80 2.05 -3.95 3.84
N GLY A 81 1.92 -3.94 2.50
CA GLY A 81 1.26 -2.86 1.77
C GLY A 81 -0.22 -2.70 2.17
N MET A 82 -0.96 -3.81 2.21
CA MET A 82 -2.37 -3.78 2.63
C MET A 82 -2.54 -3.42 4.11
N SER A 83 -1.64 -3.88 4.99
CA SER A 83 -1.67 -3.58 6.42
C SER A 83 -1.45 -2.09 6.67
N ALA A 84 -0.49 -1.48 5.97
CA ALA A 84 -0.23 -0.05 6.06
C ALA A 84 -1.44 0.77 5.59
N MET A 85 -2.05 0.39 4.46
CA MET A 85 -3.28 1.02 3.97
C MET A 85 -4.45 0.86 4.93
N MET A 86 -4.70 -0.37 5.43
CA MET A 86 -5.78 -0.63 6.38
C MET A 86 -5.59 0.13 7.69
N LYS A 87 -4.36 0.22 8.21
CA LYS A 87 -4.06 1.02 9.42
C LYS A 87 -4.29 2.51 9.17
N GLY A 88 -3.85 3.04 8.03
CA GLY A 88 -4.10 4.43 7.65
C GLY A 88 -5.60 4.74 7.52
N MET A 89 -6.37 3.80 7.00
CA MET A 89 -7.82 3.95 6.87
C MET A 89 -8.56 3.74 8.20
N ALA A 90 -8.13 2.79 9.03
CA ALA A 90 -8.70 2.51 10.35
C ALA A 90 -8.53 3.68 11.33
N GLY A 91 -7.45 4.47 11.19
CA GLY A 91 -7.25 5.70 11.95
C GLY A 91 -8.04 6.92 11.43
N MET A 92 -8.58 6.86 10.21
CA MET A 92 -9.38 7.94 9.64
C MET A 92 -10.86 7.81 10.04
N GLY A 93 -11.41 8.89 10.60
CA GLY A 93 -12.83 9.01 10.89
C GLY A 93 -13.68 9.01 9.63
N MET A 94 -14.97 8.70 9.76
CA MET A 94 -15.92 8.65 8.64
C MET A 94 -15.90 9.95 7.80
N ARG A 95 -15.74 11.10 8.45
CA ARG A 95 -15.62 12.42 7.80
C ARG A 95 -14.39 12.55 6.90
N GLU A 96 -13.24 12.04 7.34
CA GLU A 96 -11.97 12.10 6.58
C GLU A 96 -12.00 11.13 5.41
N ARG A 97 -12.62 9.95 5.59
CA ARG A 97 -12.87 9.01 4.48
C ARG A 97 -13.78 9.61 3.43
N VAL A 98 -14.86 10.28 3.84
CA VAL A 98 -15.79 10.97 2.91
C VAL A 98 -15.07 12.12 2.20
N GLN A 99 -14.26 12.92 2.89
CA GLN A 99 -13.45 13.98 2.23
C GLN A 99 -12.45 13.41 1.22
N GLN A 100 -11.78 12.32 1.55
CA GLN A 100 -10.81 11.69 0.64
C GLN A 100 -11.51 11.07 -0.58
N MET A 101 -12.69 10.47 -0.38
CA MET A 101 -13.53 9.97 -1.46
C MET A 101 -14.07 11.10 -2.34
N GLN A 102 -14.46 12.22 -1.74
CA GLN A 102 -14.95 13.40 -2.45
C GLN A 102 -13.83 14.12 -3.22
N ALA A 103 -12.61 14.13 -2.69
CA ALA A 103 -11.42 14.61 -3.39
C ALA A 103 -11.07 13.70 -4.59
N MET A 104 -11.24 12.38 -4.45
CA MET A 104 -11.04 11.42 -5.54
C MET A 104 -12.16 11.50 -6.60
N GLN A 105 -13.41 11.72 -6.19
CA GLN A 105 -14.54 11.92 -7.09
C GLN A 105 -14.45 13.25 -7.84
N GLY A 106 -13.96 14.32 -7.19
CA GLY A 106 -13.69 15.60 -7.83
C GLY A 106 -12.60 15.54 -8.91
N GLN A 107 -11.65 14.60 -8.79
CA GLN A 107 -10.66 14.32 -9.82
C GLN A 107 -11.20 13.50 -11.00
N MET A 108 -12.26 12.71 -10.81
CA MET A 108 -12.90 11.93 -11.88
C MET A 108 -14.06 12.65 -12.59
N ALA A 109 -14.67 13.67 -11.97
CA ALA A 109 -15.80 14.40 -12.54
C ALA A 109 -15.40 15.48 -13.57
N ASN A 110 -14.11 15.75 -13.79
CA ASN A 110 -13.61 16.75 -14.74
C ASN A 110 -12.64 16.14 -15.77
N PRO A 111 -13.15 15.52 -16.87
CA PRO A 111 -12.31 14.87 -17.87
C PRO A 111 -11.54 15.86 -18.79
N GLY A 112 -11.80 17.18 -18.66
CA GLY A 112 -11.18 18.22 -19.50
C GLY A 112 -9.89 18.83 -18.93
N MET A 113 -9.54 18.56 -17.67
CA MET A 113 -8.32 19.07 -17.08
C MET A 113 -7.27 17.95 -17.07
N ARG A 114 -6.44 17.92 -18.12
CA ARG A 114 -5.29 17.01 -18.22
C ARG A 114 -4.51 17.05 -16.91
N LEU A 115 -4.49 15.93 -16.19
CA LEU A 115 -3.56 15.67 -15.09
C LEU A 115 -2.13 15.77 -15.64
N GLY A 116 -1.55 16.96 -15.58
CA GLY A 116 -0.11 17.07 -15.46
C GLY A 116 0.28 16.28 -14.20
N LYS A 117 1.20 15.32 -14.34
CA LYS A 117 1.82 14.59 -13.24
C LYS A 117 1.98 15.54 -12.04
N PRO A 118 1.49 15.21 -10.82
CA PRO A 118 1.85 16.01 -9.67
C PRO A 118 3.37 15.89 -9.51
N LYS A 119 4.10 16.90 -10.01
CA LYS A 119 5.48 17.13 -9.63
C LYS A 119 5.40 17.35 -8.13
N GLY A 120 6.08 16.48 -7.37
CA GLY A 120 6.27 16.69 -5.94
C GLY A 120 6.63 18.15 -5.71
N ASP A 121 5.93 18.80 -4.80
CA ASP A 121 6.18 20.18 -4.42
C ASP A 121 7.62 20.28 -3.93
N THR A 122 8.54 20.76 -4.78
CA THR A 122 9.90 21.10 -4.38
C THR A 122 9.91 22.44 -3.62
N GLY A 123 8.94 22.62 -2.74
CA GLY A 123 8.68 23.85 -2.00
C GLY A 123 8.51 25.11 -2.86
N ARG A 124 8.02 26.16 -2.22
CA ARG A 124 8.03 27.51 -2.78
C ARG A 124 9.49 27.95 -3.00
N ARG A 125 9.88 28.23 -4.25
CA ARG A 125 11.19 28.85 -4.55
C ARG A 125 11.25 30.21 -3.87
N LEU A 126 12.14 30.34 -2.88
CA LEU A 126 12.39 31.61 -2.19
C LEU A 126 12.93 32.65 -3.18
N THR A 127 12.40 33.86 -3.09
CA THR A 127 12.88 35.04 -3.83
C THR A 127 14.32 35.39 -3.41
N ALA A 128 15.01 36.24 -4.18
CA ALA A 128 16.38 36.66 -3.86
C ALA A 128 16.46 37.32 -2.47
N ASP A 129 15.45 38.11 -2.11
CA ASP A 129 15.37 38.81 -0.83
C ASP A 129 15.12 37.86 0.35
N GLU A 130 14.24 36.87 0.17
CA GLU A 130 13.97 35.84 1.18
C GLU A 130 15.21 34.99 1.47
N ARG A 131 15.98 34.63 0.43
CA ARG A 131 17.27 33.92 0.58
C ARG A 131 18.31 34.76 1.32
N ARG A 132 18.40 36.06 1.02
CA ARG A 132 19.32 36.98 1.70
C ARG A 132 18.96 37.14 3.18
N LYS A 133 17.67 37.21 3.50
CA LYS A 133 17.16 37.26 4.88
C LYS A 133 17.47 35.95 5.62
N GLN A 134 17.18 34.79 5.05
CA GLN A 134 17.50 33.49 5.67
C GLN A 134 19.00 33.31 5.91
N LYS A 135 19.85 33.69 4.94
CA LYS A 135 21.31 33.62 5.11
C LYS A 135 21.79 34.52 6.26
N LYS A 136 21.27 35.75 6.33
CA LYS A 136 21.59 36.70 7.41
C LYS A 136 21.11 36.21 8.78
N GLN A 137 19.93 35.60 8.83
CA GLN A 137 19.37 35.00 10.04
C GLN A 137 20.25 33.84 10.52
N ARG A 138 20.57 32.90 9.62
CA ARG A 138 21.44 31.74 9.90
C ARG A 138 22.83 32.18 10.36
N GLU A 139 23.40 33.21 9.74
CA GLU A 139 24.71 33.74 10.15
C GLU A 139 24.66 34.39 11.54
N LYS A 140 23.60 35.15 11.85
CA LYS A 140 23.38 35.69 13.20
C LYS A 140 23.22 34.59 14.24
N ASP A 141 22.45 33.55 13.94
CA ASP A 141 22.24 32.42 14.85
C ASP A 141 23.52 31.62 15.08
N LEU A 142 24.32 31.41 14.03
CA LEU A 142 25.64 30.79 14.15
C LEU A 142 26.61 31.66 14.98
N ARG A 143 26.56 32.98 14.81
CA ARG A 143 27.34 33.91 15.65
C ARG A 143 26.89 33.90 17.10
N ARG A 144 25.59 33.80 17.37
CA ARG A 144 25.03 33.64 18.73
C ARG A 144 25.48 32.33 19.36
N LYS A 145 25.35 31.21 18.63
CA LYS A 145 25.85 29.89 19.09
C LYS A 145 27.36 29.86 19.36
N ARG A 146 28.15 30.59 18.57
CA ARG A 146 29.60 30.75 18.80
C ARG A 146 29.94 31.67 19.97
N ARG A 147 29.00 32.53 20.40
CA ARG A 147 29.18 33.44 21.54
C ARG A 147 28.75 32.86 22.88
N GLY A 148 28.15 31.66 22.89
CA GLY A 148 27.97 30.85 24.10
C GLY A 148 27.06 31.48 25.16
N ASP A 149 25.84 31.90 24.76
CA ASP A 149 24.70 31.97 25.69
C ASP A 149 23.88 30.67 25.57
#